data_AF-A0A9J7HT67-F1
#
_entry.id   AF-A0A9J7HT67-F1
#
_cell.length_a   1.000
_cell.length_b   1.000
_cell.length_c   1.000
_cell.angle_alpha   90.00
_cell.angle_beta   90.00
_cell.angle_gamma   90.00
#
_symmetry.space_group_name_H-M   'P 1'
#
loop_
_entity.id
_entity.type
_entity.pdbx_description
1 polymer ?
#
loop_
_entity_poly.entity_id
_entity_poly.type
_entity_poly.pdbx_seq_one_letter_code
_entity_poly.pdbx_strand_id
1 'polypeptide(L)'
;MATPSPELMPLWAGLAVSGSVLIATVAAVVTYCHSRQQTRRDQRLRARLSRVNEQLSKLYGPLYGNRLANHKAYAQALGTHSTLDSYLNDALQTWQMDRHTGSMMLSRWRTFLFYIMYPLDLKAEEIIRDNIHLCEGHFPQGFADFLFHTNYLRIVLSHWQLRKDGTLDTELEYAQEDDFYRENNGGFAFHYPIFDQLDVFVKDTYESLLLHQQGLLKALKEGDSGEVGTVLVSPRGAEQATEVTEVYPIYVPVGPAKGGKGATNGHGSVRKDIEDRDALTMEPDDAPEPYEVPEEPSRKSPDRDAVKKGKMEDKLQELRQELQSVVYVPNQ
;
A
#
# COMPACT_ATOMS: atom_id res chain seq x y z
N MET A 1 -53.98 -13.26 63.17
CA MET A 1 -53.23 -12.13 62.54
C MET A 1 -53.14 -11.03 63.58
N ALA A 2 -51.97 -10.81 64.18
CA ALA A 2 -51.80 -9.74 65.15
C ALA A 2 -51.76 -8.39 64.40
N THR A 3 -52.72 -7.52 64.67
CA THR A 3 -52.72 -6.14 64.17
C THR A 3 -51.68 -5.33 64.95
N PRO A 4 -50.85 -4.51 64.27
CA PRO A 4 -49.84 -3.70 64.94
C PRO A 4 -50.50 -2.66 65.86
N SER A 5 -49.85 -2.39 67.00
CA SER A 5 -50.27 -1.35 67.95
C SER A 5 -50.35 0.02 67.25
N PRO A 6 -51.43 0.81 67.43
CA PRO A 6 -51.60 2.12 66.82
C PRO A 6 -50.51 3.12 67.21
N GLU A 7 -49.80 2.90 68.32
CA GLU A 7 -48.70 3.78 68.77
C GLU A 7 -47.41 3.59 67.96
N LEU A 8 -47.24 2.48 67.23
CA LEU A 8 -46.04 2.20 66.43
C LEU A 8 -46.17 2.61 64.96
N MET A 9 -47.39 2.89 64.48
CA MET A 9 -47.66 3.29 63.09
C MET A 9 -46.82 4.48 62.57
N PRO A 10 -46.61 5.59 63.32
CA PRO A 10 -45.79 6.69 62.83
C PRO A 10 -44.30 6.34 62.68
N LEU A 11 -43.77 5.44 63.51
CA LEU A 11 -42.39 4.95 63.42
C LEU A 11 -42.18 4.10 62.15
N TRP A 12 -43.11 3.18 61.86
CA TRP A 12 -43.05 2.37 60.65
C TRP A 12 -43.18 3.22 59.38
N ALA A 13 -44.03 4.24 59.39
CA ALA A 13 -44.17 5.18 58.28
C ALA A 13 -42.86 5.97 58.04
N GLY A 14 -42.21 6.45 59.11
CA GLY A 14 -40.93 7.16 59.01
C GLY A 14 -39.79 6.28 58.46
N LEU A 15 -39.69 5.04 58.91
CA LEU A 15 -38.71 4.07 58.40
C LEU A 15 -38.94 3.72 56.93
N ALA A 16 -40.20 3.55 56.52
CA ALA A 16 -40.54 3.25 55.13
C ALA A 16 -40.16 4.38 54.16
N VAL A 17 -40.42 5.65 54.54
CA VAL A 17 -40.03 6.82 53.73
C VAL A 17 -38.50 6.96 53.68
N SER A 18 -37.82 6.77 54.80
CA SER A 18 -36.35 6.86 54.86
C SER A 18 -35.69 5.79 53.99
N GLY A 19 -36.21 4.56 54.03
CA GLY A 19 -35.74 3.46 53.20
C GLY A 19 -35.96 3.67 51.71
N SER A 20 -37.12 4.21 51.31
CA SER A 20 -37.41 4.46 49.89
C SER A 20 -36.53 5.55 49.28
N VAL A 21 -36.24 6.62 50.04
CA VAL A 21 -35.31 7.67 49.61
C VAL A 21 -33.90 7.12 49.44
N LEU A 22 -33.44 6.26 50.35
CA LEU A 22 -32.10 5.66 50.25
C LEU A 22 -32.00 4.73 49.03
N ILE A 23 -32.99 3.88 48.79
CA ILE A 23 -33.04 3.01 47.60
C ILE A 23 -33.06 3.82 46.32
N ALA A 24 -33.89 4.87 46.25
CA ALA A 24 -33.97 5.74 45.09
C ALA A 24 -32.63 6.46 44.82
N THR A 25 -31.95 6.91 45.88
CA THR A 25 -30.64 7.56 45.78
C THR A 25 -29.58 6.59 45.25
N VAL A 26 -29.53 5.36 45.77
CA VAL A 26 -28.60 4.32 45.29
C VAL A 26 -28.88 3.99 43.83
N ALA A 27 -30.14 3.76 43.46
CA ALA A 27 -30.52 3.50 42.07
C ALA A 27 -30.10 4.64 41.15
N ALA A 28 -30.33 5.91 41.53
CA ALA A 28 -29.92 7.07 40.77
C ALA A 28 -28.40 7.15 40.57
N VAL A 29 -27.62 6.86 41.62
CA VAL A 29 -26.14 6.82 41.54
C VAL A 29 -25.66 5.72 40.61
N VAL A 30 -26.22 4.51 40.71
CA VAL A 30 -25.86 3.39 39.81
C VAL A 30 -26.18 3.73 38.36
N THR A 31 -27.39 4.26 38.09
CA THR A 31 -27.79 4.69 36.74
C THR A 31 -26.88 5.79 36.21
N TYR A 32 -26.52 6.79 37.03
CA TYR A 32 -25.60 7.85 36.63
C TYR A 32 -24.20 7.31 36.30
N CYS A 33 -23.64 6.44 37.14
CA CYS A 33 -22.33 5.82 36.91
C CYS A 33 -22.32 4.98 35.62
N HIS A 34 -23.37 4.17 35.41
CA HIS A 34 -23.52 3.36 34.21
C HIS A 34 -23.65 4.22 32.95
N SER A 35 -24.53 5.23 32.98
CA SER A 35 -24.72 6.19 31.87
C SER A 35 -23.44 6.96 31.53
N ARG A 36 -22.68 7.38 32.55
CA ARG A 36 -21.40 8.09 32.35
C ARG A 36 -20.34 7.18 31.75
N GLN A 37 -20.26 5.93 32.18
CA GLN A 37 -19.34 4.94 31.62
C GLN A 37 -19.68 4.62 30.16
N GLN A 38 -20.96 4.41 29.87
CA GLN A 38 -21.45 4.16 28.51
C GLN A 38 -21.17 5.36 27.58
N THR A 39 -21.46 6.58 28.03
CA THR A 39 -21.18 7.80 27.26
C THR A 39 -19.69 7.93 26.92
N ARG A 40 -18.79 7.68 27.89
CA ARG A 40 -17.34 7.70 27.66
C ARG A 40 -16.89 6.63 26.68
N ARG A 41 -17.48 5.43 26.75
CA ARG A 41 -17.21 4.34 25.81
C ARG A 41 -17.64 4.73 24.40
N ASP A 42 -18.87 5.21 24.23
CA ASP A 42 -19.40 5.61 22.92
C ASP A 42 -18.58 6.75 22.30
N GLN A 43 -18.15 7.71 23.11
CA GLN A 43 -17.24 8.78 22.66
C GLN A 43 -15.91 8.21 22.14
N ARG A 44 -15.30 7.24 22.84
CA ARG A 44 -14.05 6.60 22.38
C ARG A 44 -14.25 5.82 21.08
N LEU A 45 -15.34 5.07 20.96
CA LEU A 45 -15.67 4.32 19.75
C LEU A 45 -15.92 5.26 18.56
N ARG A 46 -16.67 6.35 18.77
CA ARG A 46 -16.90 7.35 17.72
C ARG A 46 -15.61 8.06 17.30
N ALA A 47 -14.73 8.39 18.25
CA ALA A 47 -13.43 8.99 17.94
C ALA A 47 -12.57 8.04 17.09
N ARG A 48 -12.51 6.75 17.45
CA ARG A 48 -11.80 5.72 16.67
C ARG A 48 -12.41 5.52 15.29
N LEU A 49 -13.74 5.45 15.21
CA LEU A 49 -14.45 5.30 13.95
C LEU A 49 -14.18 6.51 13.05
N SER A 50 -14.20 7.72 13.61
CA SER A 50 -13.83 8.94 12.88
C SER A 50 -12.41 8.84 12.34
N ARG A 51 -11.46 8.37 13.14
CA ARG A 51 -10.07 8.20 12.71
C ARG A 51 -9.93 7.19 11.56
N VAL A 52 -10.54 6.01 11.68
CA VAL A 52 -10.56 4.99 10.62
C VAL A 52 -11.23 5.53 9.35
N ASN A 53 -12.30 6.28 9.49
CA ASN A 53 -12.96 6.93 8.35
C ASN A 53 -12.04 7.94 7.66
N GLU A 54 -11.23 8.71 8.41
CA GLU A 54 -10.24 9.59 7.81
C GLU A 54 -9.15 8.82 7.06
N GLN A 55 -8.61 7.76 7.66
CA GLN A 55 -7.62 6.89 7.01
C GLN A 55 -8.16 6.32 5.69
N LEU A 56 -9.38 5.79 5.69
CA LEU A 56 -10.03 5.25 4.50
C LEU A 56 -10.32 6.33 3.45
N SER A 57 -10.90 7.47 3.85
CA SER A 57 -11.39 8.47 2.91
C SER A 57 -10.29 9.37 2.33
N LYS A 58 -9.22 9.64 3.08
CA LYS A 58 -8.18 10.60 2.70
C LYS A 58 -6.89 9.94 2.24
N LEU A 59 -6.51 8.79 2.81
CA LEU A 59 -5.23 8.12 2.52
C LEU A 59 -5.45 6.82 1.74
N TYR A 60 -5.89 5.75 2.40
CA TYR A 60 -5.82 4.40 1.84
C TYR A 60 -6.86 4.13 0.74
N GLY A 61 -8.05 4.72 0.81
CA GLY A 61 -9.05 4.57 -0.26
C GLY A 61 -8.62 5.22 -1.59
N PRO A 62 -8.28 6.52 -1.60
CA PRO A 62 -7.76 7.19 -2.79
C PRO A 62 -6.47 6.54 -3.31
N LEU A 63 -5.55 6.16 -2.40
CA LEU A 63 -4.29 5.53 -2.79
C LEU A 63 -4.54 4.14 -3.41
N TYR A 64 -5.40 3.32 -2.80
CA TYR A 64 -5.77 2.00 -3.35
C TYR A 64 -6.40 2.11 -4.73
N GLY A 65 -7.37 3.03 -4.91
CA GLY A 65 -7.99 3.25 -6.20
C GLY A 65 -7.00 3.72 -7.27
N ASN A 66 -6.09 4.62 -6.91
CA ASN A 66 -5.03 5.10 -7.79
C ASN A 66 -4.06 3.98 -8.20
N ARG A 67 -3.58 3.19 -7.23
CA ARG A 67 -2.69 2.05 -7.47
C ARG A 67 -3.33 0.97 -8.33
N LEU A 68 -4.59 0.63 -8.05
CA LEU A 68 -5.36 -0.32 -8.87
C LEU A 68 -5.50 0.16 -10.32
N ALA A 69 -5.74 1.45 -10.53
CA ALA A 69 -5.81 2.03 -11.88
C ALA A 69 -4.45 1.96 -12.59
N ASN A 70 -3.37 2.30 -11.89
CA ASN A 70 -2.01 2.23 -12.42
C ASN A 70 -1.64 0.79 -12.82
N HIS A 71 -1.83 -0.18 -11.91
CA HIS A 71 -1.55 -1.59 -12.17
C HIS A 71 -2.24 -2.12 -13.43
N LYS A 72 -3.55 -1.82 -13.60
CA LYS A 72 -4.30 -2.22 -14.80
C LYS A 72 -3.81 -1.53 -16.06
N ALA A 73 -3.49 -0.25 -15.99
CA ALA A 73 -2.99 0.52 -17.12
C ALA A 73 -1.60 0.01 -17.55
N TYR A 74 -0.73 -0.30 -16.58
CA TYR A 74 0.60 -0.87 -16.80
C TYR A 74 0.51 -2.26 -17.47
N ALA A 75 -0.32 -3.16 -16.95
CA ALA A 75 -0.54 -4.47 -17.57
C ALA A 75 -1.02 -4.36 -19.03
N GLN A 76 -1.95 -3.43 -19.29
CA GLN A 76 -2.44 -3.17 -20.64
C GLN A 76 -1.36 -2.57 -21.56
N ALA A 77 -0.47 -1.74 -21.03
CA ALA A 77 0.62 -1.13 -21.79
C ALA A 77 1.66 -2.17 -22.22
N LEU A 78 2.00 -3.11 -21.33
CA LEU A 78 2.91 -4.22 -21.63
C LEU A 78 2.32 -5.24 -22.60
N GLY A 79 0.99 -5.41 -22.60
CA GLY A 79 0.30 -6.34 -23.49
C GLY A 79 0.63 -7.79 -23.14
N THR A 80 1.32 -8.49 -24.04
CA THR A 80 1.73 -9.90 -23.85
C THR A 80 3.01 -10.06 -23.03
N HIS A 81 3.71 -8.97 -22.74
CA HIS A 81 4.97 -8.99 -22.00
C HIS A 81 4.70 -9.08 -20.49
N SER A 82 5.44 -9.96 -19.80
CA SER A 82 5.32 -10.12 -18.35
C SER A 82 5.99 -9.00 -17.56
N THR A 83 7.02 -8.36 -18.12
CA THR A 83 7.80 -7.29 -17.48
C THR A 83 8.16 -6.19 -18.46
N LEU A 84 8.51 -5.02 -17.93
CA LEU A 84 9.05 -3.92 -18.73
C LEU A 84 10.37 -4.33 -19.42
N ASP A 85 11.23 -5.07 -18.74
CA ASP A 85 12.49 -5.55 -19.35
C ASP A 85 12.22 -6.44 -20.56
N SER A 86 11.24 -7.33 -20.49
CA SER A 86 10.84 -8.15 -21.63
C SER A 86 10.32 -7.31 -22.79
N TYR A 87 9.53 -6.27 -22.51
CA TYR A 87 9.02 -5.34 -23.52
C TYR A 87 10.14 -4.54 -24.19
N LEU A 88 11.05 -3.98 -23.39
CA LEU A 88 12.15 -3.15 -23.88
C LEU A 88 13.17 -3.97 -24.68
N ASN A 89 13.44 -5.22 -24.27
CA ASN A 89 14.30 -6.14 -25.01
C ASN A 89 13.70 -6.50 -26.38
N ASP A 90 12.39 -6.77 -26.44
CA ASP A 90 11.71 -7.03 -27.72
C ASP A 90 11.72 -5.79 -28.61
N ALA A 91 11.49 -4.60 -28.04
CA ALA A 91 11.58 -3.33 -28.75
C ALA A 91 12.99 -3.08 -29.31
N LEU A 92 14.04 -3.40 -28.54
CA LEU A 92 15.44 -3.27 -28.97
C LEU A 92 15.77 -4.24 -30.12
N GLN A 93 15.43 -5.51 -29.98
CA GLN A 93 15.65 -6.52 -31.03
C GLN A 93 14.91 -6.13 -32.32
N THR A 94 13.65 -5.69 -32.17
CA THR A 94 12.85 -5.18 -33.29
C THR A 94 13.50 -3.96 -33.91
N TRP A 95 14.02 -3.01 -33.13
CA TRP A 95 14.70 -1.82 -33.64
C TRP A 95 16.00 -2.14 -34.39
N GLN A 96 16.74 -3.17 -33.97
CA GLN A 96 17.95 -3.62 -34.66
C GLN A 96 17.63 -4.17 -36.06
N MET A 97 16.48 -4.82 -36.22
CA MET A 97 16.00 -5.38 -37.50
C MET A 97 15.24 -4.36 -38.36
N ASP A 98 14.34 -3.62 -37.74
CA ASP A 98 13.51 -2.55 -38.31
C ASP A 98 13.46 -1.36 -37.34
N ARG A 99 14.27 -0.35 -37.66
CA ARG A 99 14.41 0.87 -36.88
C ARG A 99 13.08 1.58 -36.64
N HIS A 100 12.17 1.56 -37.61
CA HIS A 100 10.91 2.27 -37.48
C HIS A 100 10.00 1.59 -36.46
N THR A 101 9.81 0.27 -36.59
CA THR A 101 8.91 -0.49 -35.71
C THR A 101 9.40 -0.51 -34.27
N GLY A 102 10.69 -0.75 -34.02
CA GLY A 102 11.21 -0.75 -32.64
C GLY A 102 11.16 0.63 -31.99
N SER A 103 11.40 1.70 -32.77
CA SER A 103 11.20 3.09 -32.30
C SER A 103 9.75 3.38 -31.92
N MET A 104 8.78 2.86 -32.70
CA MET A 104 7.35 2.98 -32.39
C MET A 104 6.96 2.28 -31.09
N MET A 105 7.54 1.12 -30.80
CA MET A 105 7.32 0.43 -29.52
C MET A 105 7.84 1.27 -28.34
N LEU A 106 9.07 1.76 -28.43
CA LEU A 106 9.64 2.62 -27.39
C LEU A 106 8.85 3.93 -27.22
N SER A 107 8.44 4.55 -28.33
CA SER A 107 7.57 5.73 -28.33
C SER A 107 6.26 5.49 -27.60
N ARG A 108 5.61 4.34 -27.85
CA ARG A 108 4.36 3.96 -27.20
C ARG A 108 4.56 3.80 -25.70
N TRP A 109 5.65 3.16 -25.27
CA TRP A 109 5.98 3.03 -23.85
C TRP A 109 6.21 4.40 -23.20
N ARG A 110 7.07 5.24 -23.77
CA ARG A 110 7.37 6.57 -23.19
C ARG A 110 6.14 7.47 -23.16
N THR A 111 5.29 7.42 -24.19
CA THR A 111 4.00 8.13 -24.23
C THR A 111 3.09 7.65 -23.09
N PHE A 112 2.97 6.33 -22.90
CA PHE A 112 2.22 5.75 -21.79
C PHE A 112 2.76 6.20 -20.43
N LEU A 113 4.07 6.10 -20.23
CA LEU A 113 4.72 6.52 -18.99
C LEU A 113 4.44 7.99 -18.69
N PHE A 114 4.66 8.87 -19.67
CA PHE A 114 4.57 10.32 -19.49
C PHE A 114 3.14 10.82 -19.26
N TYR A 115 2.17 10.33 -20.04
CA TYR A 115 0.80 10.86 -20.00
C TYR A 115 -0.15 10.10 -19.08
N ILE A 116 0.17 8.85 -18.69
CA ILE A 116 -0.74 8.01 -17.91
C ILE A 116 -0.11 7.65 -16.57
N MET A 117 1.01 6.93 -16.59
CA MET A 117 1.56 6.33 -15.37
C MET A 117 2.15 7.38 -14.43
N TYR A 118 2.98 8.28 -14.94
CA TYR A 118 3.63 9.31 -14.12
C TYR A 118 2.64 10.31 -13.49
N PRO A 119 1.59 10.80 -14.18
CA PRO A 119 0.54 11.59 -13.53
C PRO A 119 -0.19 10.84 -12.40
N LEU A 120 -0.43 9.53 -12.56
CA LEU A 120 -0.98 8.71 -11.48
C LEU A 120 -0.02 8.59 -10.30
N ASP A 121 1.28 8.49 -10.55
CA ASP A 121 2.32 8.45 -9.52
C ASP A 121 2.45 9.77 -8.76
N LEU A 122 2.44 10.90 -9.47
CA LEU A 122 2.37 12.22 -8.84
C LEU A 122 1.15 12.37 -7.93
N LYS A 123 0.01 11.82 -8.35
CA LYS A 123 -1.19 11.87 -7.52
C LYS A 123 -1.07 10.99 -6.28
N ALA A 124 -0.45 9.83 -6.39
CA ALA A 124 -0.15 8.98 -5.24
C ALA A 124 0.86 9.63 -4.27
N GLU A 125 1.91 10.26 -4.80
CA GLU A 125 2.87 11.05 -4.01
C GLU A 125 2.15 12.15 -3.21
N GLU A 126 1.25 12.90 -3.86
CA GLU A 126 0.44 13.93 -3.20
C GLU A 126 -0.43 13.34 -2.09
N ILE A 127 -1.14 12.24 -2.35
CA ILE A 127 -1.98 11.57 -1.35
C ILE A 127 -1.16 11.15 -0.13
N ILE A 128 -0.01 10.49 -0.36
CA ILE A 128 0.89 10.04 0.70
C ILE A 128 1.42 11.24 1.50
N ARG A 129 2.02 12.22 0.82
CA ARG A 129 2.64 13.38 1.47
C ARG A 129 1.65 14.16 2.32
N ASP A 130 0.46 14.43 1.78
CA ASP A 130 -0.51 15.31 2.43
C ASP A 130 -1.25 14.60 3.59
N ASN A 131 -1.30 13.26 3.56
CA ASN A 131 -2.05 12.46 4.53
C ASN A 131 -1.20 11.49 5.35
N ILE A 132 0.14 11.60 5.33
CA ILE A 132 1.02 10.66 6.02
C ILE A 132 0.77 10.61 7.54
N HIS A 133 0.32 11.71 8.13
CA HIS A 133 -0.06 11.81 9.54
C HIS A 133 -1.25 10.89 9.93
N LEU A 134 -1.95 10.31 8.94
CA LEU A 134 -3.00 9.31 9.15
C LEU A 134 -2.45 7.89 9.29
N CYS A 135 -1.20 7.64 8.89
CA CYS A 135 -0.52 6.37 9.12
C CYS A 135 -0.31 6.15 10.63
N GLU A 136 -0.50 4.93 11.10
CA GLU A 136 -0.18 4.54 12.47
C GLU A 136 1.17 3.83 12.51
N GLY A 137 1.94 4.01 13.58
CA GLY A 137 3.23 3.34 13.74
C GLY A 137 4.38 4.04 13.01
N HIS A 138 5.25 3.24 12.40
CA HIS A 138 6.43 3.73 11.68
C HIS A 138 6.08 4.12 10.25
N PHE A 139 6.94 4.91 9.62
CA PHE A 139 6.76 5.27 8.22
C PHE A 139 6.95 4.02 7.34
N PRO A 140 5.95 3.62 6.53
CA PRO A 140 6.05 2.39 5.75
C PRO A 140 7.18 2.47 4.72
N GLN A 141 8.06 1.47 4.68
CA GLN A 141 9.18 1.46 3.73
C GLN A 141 8.69 1.53 2.27
N GLY A 142 7.58 0.87 1.94
CA GLY A 142 6.98 0.94 0.61
C GLY A 142 6.59 2.37 0.19
N PHE A 143 6.25 3.25 1.13
CA PHE A 143 6.04 4.67 0.81
C PHE A 143 7.36 5.38 0.53
N ALA A 144 8.43 5.06 1.25
CA ALA A 144 9.74 5.70 1.04
C ALA A 144 10.28 5.34 -0.34
N ASP A 145 10.24 4.06 -0.67
CA ASP A 145 10.75 3.54 -1.93
C ASP A 145 9.94 4.07 -3.11
N PHE A 146 8.61 4.17 -2.95
CA PHE A 146 7.75 4.78 -3.96
C PHE A 146 8.07 6.26 -4.17
N LEU A 147 8.17 7.05 -3.09
CA LEU A 147 8.51 8.48 -3.20
C LEU A 147 9.89 8.68 -3.84
N PHE A 148 10.87 7.84 -3.50
CA PHE A 148 12.17 7.85 -4.15
C PHE A 148 12.04 7.56 -5.65
N HIS A 149 11.31 6.50 -6.00
CA HIS A 149 11.07 6.11 -7.39
C HIS A 149 10.38 7.22 -8.20
N THR A 150 9.32 7.84 -7.69
CA THR A 150 8.62 8.95 -8.37
C THR A 150 9.55 10.15 -8.60
N ASN A 151 10.42 10.46 -7.62
CA ASN A 151 11.42 11.53 -7.79
C ASN A 151 12.52 11.14 -8.78
N TYR A 152 12.93 9.87 -8.82
CA TYR A 152 13.87 9.39 -9.82
C TYR A 152 13.28 9.51 -11.24
N LEU A 153 12.00 9.15 -11.42
CA LEU A 153 11.32 9.30 -12.70
C LEU A 153 11.32 10.75 -13.20
N ARG A 154 11.25 11.76 -12.33
CA ARG A 154 11.42 13.17 -12.74
C ARG A 154 12.72 13.40 -13.50
N ILE A 155 13.81 12.79 -13.04
CA ILE A 155 15.13 12.91 -13.67
C ILE A 155 15.09 12.22 -15.03
N VAL A 156 14.60 10.99 -15.11
CA VAL A 156 14.45 10.24 -16.38
C VAL A 156 13.65 11.04 -17.40
N LEU A 157 12.46 11.51 -17.00
CA LEU A 157 11.57 12.28 -17.87
C LEU A 157 12.15 13.65 -18.26
N SER A 158 13.01 14.25 -17.43
CA SER A 158 13.67 15.53 -17.76
C SER A 158 14.72 15.39 -18.85
N HIS A 159 15.26 14.18 -19.05
CA HIS A 159 16.15 13.89 -20.16
C HIS A 159 15.40 13.70 -21.46
N TRP A 160 14.07 13.51 -21.40
CA TRP A 160 13.27 13.34 -22.59
C TRP A 160 12.98 14.69 -23.27
N GLN A 161 13.29 14.77 -24.55
CA GLN A 161 13.05 15.92 -25.39
C GLN A 161 11.57 15.99 -25.74
N LEU A 162 10.97 17.14 -25.46
CA LEU A 162 9.63 17.47 -25.92
C LEU A 162 9.74 18.36 -27.15
N ARG A 163 8.93 18.06 -28.17
CA ARG A 163 8.67 18.95 -29.29
C ARG A 163 7.94 20.20 -28.81
N LYS A 164 7.89 21.22 -29.68
CA LYS A 164 7.20 22.49 -29.41
C LYS A 164 5.70 22.34 -29.14
N ASP A 165 5.09 21.25 -29.59
CA ASP A 165 3.68 20.91 -29.36
C ASP A 165 3.45 20.13 -28.07
N GLY A 166 4.50 19.87 -27.28
CA GLY A 166 4.43 19.13 -26.02
C GLY A 166 4.39 17.60 -26.19
N THR A 167 4.61 17.08 -27.40
CA THR A 167 4.78 15.63 -27.65
C THR A 167 6.24 15.22 -27.47
N LEU A 168 6.50 13.94 -27.19
CA LEU A 168 7.87 13.42 -27.09
C LEU A 168 8.55 13.44 -28.46
N ASP A 169 9.81 13.87 -28.51
CA ASP A 169 10.59 13.91 -29.74
C ASP A 169 11.23 12.55 -30.04
N THR A 170 10.42 11.72 -30.68
CA THR A 170 10.72 10.35 -31.06
C THR A 170 11.78 10.21 -32.17
N GLU A 171 12.27 11.27 -32.80
CA GLU A 171 13.20 11.14 -33.94
C GLU A 171 14.68 11.30 -33.55
N LEU A 172 14.98 12.14 -32.56
CA LEU A 172 16.34 12.34 -32.04
C LEU A 172 16.71 11.36 -30.92
N GLU A 173 15.71 10.78 -30.24
CA GLU A 173 15.88 9.98 -29.02
C GLU A 173 16.03 8.47 -29.21
N TYR A 174 16.01 7.96 -30.43
CA TYR A 174 16.18 6.52 -30.69
C TYR A 174 17.39 6.24 -31.55
N ALA A 175 18.47 6.96 -31.25
CA ALA A 175 19.71 6.88 -32.00
C ALA A 175 20.63 5.76 -31.47
N GLN A 176 20.43 5.33 -30.22
CA GLN A 176 21.36 4.46 -29.52
C GLN A 176 20.66 3.32 -28.79
N GLU A 177 21.42 2.28 -28.50
CA GLU A 177 20.93 1.07 -27.82
C GLU A 177 20.57 1.35 -26.34
N ASP A 178 21.26 2.30 -25.71
CA ASP A 178 20.99 2.70 -24.32
C ASP A 178 19.63 3.38 -24.15
N ASP A 179 19.03 3.91 -25.22
CA ASP A 179 17.66 4.44 -25.21
C ASP A 179 16.61 3.38 -24.83
N PHE A 180 16.93 2.10 -25.01
CA PHE A 180 16.08 0.95 -24.66
C PHE A 180 16.37 0.40 -23.26
N TYR A 181 17.39 0.88 -22.56
CA TYR A 181 17.69 0.42 -21.21
C TYR A 181 16.60 0.83 -20.22
N ARG A 182 16.38 -0.02 -19.22
CA ARG A 182 15.32 0.17 -18.22
C ARG A 182 15.52 1.46 -17.44
N GLU A 183 16.76 1.82 -17.12
CA GLU A 183 17.11 3.00 -16.34
C GLU A 183 16.62 4.29 -17.01
N ASN A 184 16.52 4.28 -18.34
CA ASN A 184 16.05 5.39 -19.16
C ASN A 184 14.53 5.37 -19.43
N ASN A 185 13.82 4.32 -19.01
CA ASN A 185 12.41 4.08 -19.35
C ASN A 185 11.50 3.71 -18.18
N GLY A 186 12.04 3.24 -17.06
CA GLY A 186 11.30 2.82 -15.87
C GLY A 186 12.07 3.05 -14.59
N GLY A 187 13.20 3.75 -14.65
CA GLY A 187 14.01 4.13 -13.51
C GLY A 187 14.86 3.02 -12.90
N PHE A 188 15.55 3.36 -11.80
CA PHE A 188 16.45 2.44 -11.10
C PHE A 188 15.70 1.36 -10.32
N ALA A 189 16.15 0.11 -10.46
CA ALA A 189 15.50 -1.10 -9.96
C ALA A 189 16.09 -1.59 -8.62
N PHE A 190 16.27 -0.74 -7.61
CA PHE A 190 16.91 -1.23 -6.37
C PHE A 190 16.11 -2.35 -5.69
N HIS A 191 14.77 -2.40 -5.85
CA HIS A 191 13.95 -3.56 -5.50
C HIS A 191 12.78 -3.68 -6.49
N TYR A 192 12.80 -4.71 -7.33
CA TYR A 192 11.81 -4.87 -8.42
C TYR A 192 10.34 -5.00 -7.99
N PRO A 193 9.97 -5.42 -6.75
CA PRO A 193 8.58 -5.42 -6.36
C PRO A 193 8.18 -4.13 -5.63
N ILE A 194 8.79 -2.95 -5.86
CA ILE A 194 8.33 -1.70 -5.19
C ILE A 194 6.85 -1.44 -5.46
N PHE A 195 6.40 -1.60 -6.71
CA PHE A 195 4.99 -1.43 -7.06
C PHE A 195 4.13 -2.53 -6.43
N ASP A 196 4.55 -3.79 -6.54
CA ASP A 196 3.79 -4.90 -5.96
C ASP A 196 3.72 -4.82 -4.43
N GLN A 197 4.80 -4.42 -3.77
CA GLN A 197 4.87 -4.23 -2.32
C GLN A 197 3.98 -3.09 -1.87
N LEU A 198 4.02 -1.94 -2.58
CA LEU A 198 3.13 -0.83 -2.27
C LEU A 198 1.67 -1.22 -2.49
N ASP A 199 1.36 -1.85 -3.61
CA ASP A 199 0.01 -2.24 -3.99
C ASP A 199 -0.57 -3.25 -3.00
N VAL A 200 0.20 -4.28 -2.63
CA VAL A 200 -0.17 -5.27 -1.61
C VAL A 200 -0.34 -4.60 -0.26
N PHE A 201 0.61 -3.78 0.18
CA PHE A 201 0.53 -3.08 1.47
C PHE A 201 -0.71 -2.18 1.55
N VAL A 202 -0.96 -1.38 0.52
CA VAL A 202 -2.10 -0.45 0.48
C VAL A 202 -3.42 -1.22 0.44
N LYS A 203 -3.49 -2.29 -0.35
CA LYS A 203 -4.68 -3.16 -0.42
C LYS A 203 -4.97 -3.80 0.93
N ASP A 204 -3.99 -4.47 1.51
CA ASP A 204 -4.16 -5.21 2.78
C ASP A 204 -4.54 -4.24 3.91
N THR A 205 -3.93 -3.06 3.95
CA THR A 205 -4.26 -2.03 4.93
C THR A 205 -5.67 -1.48 4.72
N TYR A 206 -6.06 -1.21 3.47
CA TYR A 206 -7.41 -0.75 3.14
C TYR A 206 -8.48 -1.77 3.55
N GLU A 207 -8.29 -3.05 3.23
CA GLU A 207 -9.22 -4.13 3.59
C GLU A 207 -9.30 -4.32 5.11
N SER A 208 -8.17 -4.27 5.82
CA SER A 208 -8.11 -4.31 7.28
C SER A 208 -8.88 -3.16 7.93
N LEU A 209 -8.71 -1.94 7.42
CA LEU A 209 -9.44 -0.75 7.90
C LEU A 209 -10.95 -0.85 7.65
N LEU A 210 -11.39 -1.41 6.52
CA LEU A 210 -12.81 -1.65 6.26
C LEU A 210 -13.42 -2.63 7.27
N LEU A 211 -12.72 -3.72 7.57
CA LEU A 211 -13.16 -4.68 8.59
C LEU A 211 -13.22 -4.03 9.98
N HIS A 212 -12.21 -3.23 10.31
CA HIS A 212 -12.18 -2.49 11.58
C HIS A 212 -13.35 -1.50 11.68
N GLN A 213 -13.62 -0.73 10.61
CA GLN A 213 -14.76 0.18 10.53
C GLN A 213 -16.09 -0.54 10.79
N GLN A 214 -16.31 -1.70 10.15
CA GLN A 214 -17.51 -2.52 10.34
C GLN A 214 -17.63 -3.01 11.79
N GLY A 215 -16.52 -3.46 12.39
CA GLY A 215 -16.46 -3.87 13.79
C GLY A 215 -16.86 -2.73 14.75
N LEU A 216 -16.33 -1.53 14.53
CA LEU A 216 -16.66 -0.35 15.34
C LEU A 216 -18.14 0.07 15.18
N LEU A 217 -18.67 0.04 13.96
CA LEU A 217 -20.09 0.32 13.70
C LEU A 217 -21.01 -0.69 14.39
N LYS A 218 -20.67 -1.97 14.36
CA LYS A 218 -21.40 -3.03 15.06
C LYS A 218 -21.37 -2.83 16.58
N ALA A 219 -20.19 -2.56 17.14
CA ALA A 219 -20.02 -2.31 18.58
C ALA A 219 -20.81 -1.09 19.08
N LEU A 220 -20.93 -0.05 18.24
CA LEU A 220 -21.77 1.12 18.53
C LEU A 220 -23.26 0.80 18.48
N LYS A 221 -23.71 -0.07 17.55
CA LYS A 221 -25.11 -0.45 17.39
C LYS A 221 -25.60 -1.39 18.49
N GLU A 222 -24.78 -2.35 18.88
CA GLU A 222 -25.16 -3.41 19.82
C GLU A 222 -24.98 -2.99 21.28
N GLY A 223 -24.30 -1.87 21.56
CA GLY A 223 -23.89 -1.51 22.91
C GLY A 223 -22.94 -2.56 23.55
N ASP A 224 -22.36 -3.43 22.72
CA ASP A 224 -21.71 -4.68 23.11
C ASP A 224 -20.39 -4.43 23.83
N SER A 225 -20.17 -5.03 25.00
CA SER A 225 -19.03 -4.74 25.89
C SER A 225 -17.66 -5.28 25.42
N GLY A 226 -17.55 -5.80 24.19
CA GLY A 226 -16.37 -6.52 23.69
C GLY A 226 -15.02 -5.83 23.91
N GLU A 227 -14.02 -6.62 24.31
CA GLU A 227 -12.61 -6.24 24.39
C GLU A 227 -11.98 -6.14 23.00
N VAL A 228 -11.01 -5.25 22.86
CA VAL A 228 -10.28 -5.01 21.62
C VAL A 228 -9.14 -6.02 21.54
N GLY A 229 -9.17 -6.92 20.56
CA GLY A 229 -8.00 -7.74 20.23
C GLY A 229 -7.01 -6.95 19.37
N THR A 230 -5.82 -7.51 19.20
CA THR A 230 -4.85 -7.05 18.20
C THR A 230 -4.67 -8.17 17.20
N VAL A 231 -4.73 -7.85 15.90
CA VAL A 231 -4.35 -8.81 14.86
C VAL A 231 -2.96 -8.43 14.38
N LEU A 232 -2.08 -9.42 14.42
CA LEU A 232 -0.77 -9.36 13.79
C LEU A 232 -1.00 -9.50 12.29
N VAL A 233 -0.77 -8.43 11.54
CA VAL A 233 -0.69 -8.52 10.08
C VAL A 233 0.76 -8.87 9.77
N SER A 234 1.04 -10.16 9.55
CA SER A 234 2.31 -10.55 8.93
C SER A 234 2.18 -10.28 7.44
N PRO A 235 2.99 -9.38 6.85
CA PRO A 235 3.03 -9.25 5.41
C PRO A 235 3.49 -10.59 4.82
N ARG A 236 2.60 -11.22 4.04
CA ARG A 236 2.92 -12.45 3.29
C ARG A 236 3.91 -12.06 2.19
N GLY A 237 5.21 -12.23 2.45
CA GLY A 237 6.28 -11.93 1.49
C GLY A 237 7.64 -11.55 2.08
N ALA A 238 7.77 -11.35 3.40
CA ALA A 238 9.03 -11.00 4.04
C ALA A 238 9.77 -12.23 4.61
N GLU A 239 10.31 -13.10 3.76
CA GLU A 239 11.21 -14.17 4.23
C GLU A 239 12.67 -13.71 4.47
N GLN A 240 13.05 -12.46 4.13
CA GLN A 240 14.46 -12.04 4.23
C GLN A 240 14.76 -10.61 4.73
N ALA A 241 13.83 -9.89 5.35
CA ALA A 241 14.17 -8.61 5.99
C ALA A 241 13.70 -8.59 7.45
N THR A 242 14.63 -8.23 8.34
CA THR A 242 14.47 -8.09 9.79
C THR A 242 13.12 -7.51 10.21
N GLU A 243 12.41 -8.28 11.03
CA GLU A 243 11.03 -8.07 11.51
C GLU A 243 10.75 -6.65 12.01
N VAL A 244 9.74 -6.01 11.42
CA VAL A 244 8.85 -5.08 12.12
C VAL A 244 7.43 -5.58 11.87
N THR A 245 6.92 -6.37 12.82
CA THR A 245 5.53 -6.83 12.80
C THR A 245 4.63 -5.67 13.24
N GLU A 246 3.90 -5.07 12.31
CA GLU A 246 2.95 -4.01 12.65
C GLU A 246 1.69 -4.61 13.29
N VAL A 247 1.41 -4.15 14.51
CA VAL A 247 0.27 -4.61 15.31
C VAL A 247 -0.88 -3.64 15.10
N TYR A 248 -1.94 -4.09 14.45
CA TYR A 248 -3.16 -3.29 14.28
C TYR A 248 -4.23 -3.72 15.30
N PRO A 249 -4.88 -2.78 16.01
CA PRO A 249 -6.00 -3.10 16.88
C PRO A 249 -7.21 -3.53 16.03
N ILE A 250 -7.76 -4.71 16.28
CA ILE A 250 -8.98 -5.21 15.63
C ILE A 250 -10.01 -5.56 16.72
N TYR A 251 -11.24 -5.10 16.55
CA TYR A 251 -12.32 -5.43 17.48
C TYR A 251 -12.62 -6.94 17.44
N VAL A 252 -12.52 -7.61 18.59
CA VAL A 252 -12.90 -9.02 18.74
C VAL A 252 -14.14 -9.06 19.65
N PRO A 253 -15.32 -9.47 19.17
CA PRO A 253 -16.50 -9.53 20.01
C PRO A 253 -16.31 -10.54 21.14
N VAL A 254 -16.41 -10.08 22.39
CA VAL A 254 -16.47 -10.97 23.55
C VAL A 254 -17.91 -11.42 23.69
N GLY A 255 -18.20 -12.65 23.26
CA GLY A 255 -19.51 -13.24 23.45
C GLY A 255 -19.90 -13.25 24.93
N PRO A 256 -21.20 -13.24 25.26
CA PRO A 256 -21.66 -13.23 26.65
C PRO A 256 -21.06 -14.43 27.38
N ALA A 257 -20.47 -14.17 28.55
CA ALA A 257 -19.86 -15.18 29.40
C ALA A 257 -20.91 -16.26 29.76
N LYS A 258 -20.94 -17.34 28.98
CA LYS A 258 -21.66 -18.55 29.36
C LYS A 258 -20.84 -19.21 30.46
N GLY A 259 -21.29 -19.00 31.69
CA GLY A 259 -20.85 -19.82 32.80
C GLY A 259 -21.15 -21.29 32.50
N GLY A 260 -20.10 -22.12 32.56
CA GLY A 260 -20.23 -23.52 32.95
C GLY A 260 -20.21 -24.57 31.85
N LYS A 261 -19.11 -25.33 31.91
CA LYS A 261 -18.96 -26.78 31.68
C LYS A 261 -18.87 -27.31 30.24
N GLY A 262 -17.64 -27.70 29.90
CA GLY A 262 -17.32 -29.07 29.49
C GLY A 262 -17.17 -29.32 28.00
N ALA A 263 -15.98 -29.81 27.61
CA ALA A 263 -15.68 -30.68 26.44
C ALA A 263 -15.99 -30.08 25.04
N THR A 264 -15.27 -30.32 23.96
CA THR A 264 -14.14 -31.18 23.55
C THR A 264 -13.63 -30.64 22.22
N ASN A 265 -12.40 -31.02 21.86
CA ASN A 265 -11.72 -30.73 20.60
C ASN A 265 -12.60 -30.88 19.34
N GLY A 266 -12.47 -29.93 18.42
CA GLY A 266 -13.02 -30.01 17.07
C GLY A 266 -12.23 -29.12 16.11
N HIS A 267 -11.23 -29.70 15.45
CA HIS A 267 -10.61 -29.13 14.25
C HIS A 267 -11.65 -29.06 13.12
N GLY A 268 -11.99 -27.85 12.68
CA GLY A 268 -12.83 -27.60 11.51
C GLY A 268 -12.03 -26.83 10.45
N SER A 269 -11.33 -27.56 9.58
CA SER A 269 -10.69 -27.05 8.38
C SER A 269 -11.77 -26.74 7.34
N VAL A 270 -12.00 -25.47 7.04
CA VAL A 270 -12.84 -25.05 5.91
C VAL A 270 -11.97 -25.02 4.66
N ARG A 271 -11.88 -26.17 3.98
CA ARG A 271 -11.56 -26.21 2.54
C ARG A 271 -12.82 -25.80 1.81
N LYS A 272 -12.72 -24.81 0.92
CA LYS A 272 -13.74 -24.50 -0.07
C LYS A 272 -13.19 -24.89 -1.42
N ASP A 273 -13.85 -25.86 -2.01
CA ASP A 273 -13.67 -26.37 -3.36
C ASP A 273 -14.03 -25.28 -4.36
N ILE A 274 -13.05 -24.84 -5.16
CA ILE A 274 -13.25 -24.18 -6.45
C ILE A 274 -12.04 -24.54 -7.33
N GLU A 275 -12.00 -25.75 -7.86
CA GLU A 275 -11.22 -26.07 -9.07
C GLU A 275 -11.98 -27.14 -9.85
N ASP A 276 -12.80 -26.68 -10.80
CA ASP A 276 -13.26 -27.49 -11.93
C ASP A 276 -13.46 -26.51 -13.10
N ARG A 277 -12.40 -26.34 -13.90
CA ARG A 277 -12.51 -25.79 -15.25
C ARG A 277 -11.29 -26.10 -16.11
N ASP A 278 -11.50 -27.05 -17.02
CA ASP A 278 -10.94 -27.14 -18.37
C ASP A 278 -9.41 -27.22 -18.51
N ALA A 279 -8.86 -28.40 -18.22
CA ALA A 279 -7.59 -28.84 -18.78
C ALA A 279 -7.81 -29.29 -20.25
N LEU A 280 -7.54 -28.39 -21.19
CA LEU A 280 -7.33 -28.76 -22.60
C LEU A 280 -5.91 -29.34 -22.73
N THR A 281 -5.83 -30.65 -22.85
CA THR A 281 -4.64 -31.37 -23.30
C THR A 281 -4.40 -31.07 -24.78
N MET A 282 -3.37 -30.27 -25.07
CA MET A 282 -2.78 -30.17 -26.41
C MET A 282 -1.66 -31.21 -26.49
N GLU A 283 -1.76 -32.12 -27.46
CA GLU A 283 -0.70 -33.07 -27.78
C GLU A 283 0.52 -32.33 -28.36
N PRO A 284 1.76 -32.78 -28.07
CA PRO A 284 2.95 -32.19 -28.64
C PRO A 284 3.24 -32.80 -30.02
N ASP A 285 2.88 -32.07 -31.08
CA ASP A 285 3.36 -32.31 -32.44
C ASP A 285 4.66 -31.52 -32.69
N ASP A 286 5.65 -32.24 -33.22
CA ASP A 286 6.84 -31.80 -33.97
C ASP A 286 7.69 -30.65 -33.42
N ALA A 287 8.71 -31.03 -32.63
CA ALA A 287 9.86 -30.19 -32.35
C ALA A 287 10.74 -30.07 -33.63
N PRO A 288 11.02 -28.85 -34.14
CA PRO A 288 11.97 -28.67 -35.23
C PRO A 288 13.41 -28.88 -34.73
N GLU A 289 14.21 -29.56 -35.56
CA GLU A 289 15.64 -29.81 -35.33
C GLU A 289 16.43 -28.50 -35.15
N PRO A 290 17.51 -28.50 -34.33
CA PRO A 290 18.29 -27.31 -34.04
C PRO A 290 19.03 -26.80 -35.29
N TYR A 291 18.85 -25.51 -35.58
CA TYR A 291 19.55 -24.80 -36.64
C TYR A 291 21.01 -24.54 -36.21
N GLU A 292 21.98 -24.99 -37.00
CA GLU A 292 23.40 -24.66 -36.80
C GLU A 292 23.63 -23.16 -37.08
N VAL A 293 24.11 -22.44 -36.06
CA VAL A 293 24.49 -21.03 -36.16
C VAL A 293 25.90 -20.95 -36.76
N PRO A 294 26.12 -20.23 -37.87
CA PRO A 294 27.47 -20.01 -38.40
C PRO A 294 28.30 -19.15 -37.45
N GLU A 295 29.52 -19.59 -37.14
CA GLU A 295 30.48 -18.81 -36.35
C GLU A 295 30.86 -17.50 -37.08
N GLU A 296 30.49 -16.35 -36.51
CA GLU A 296 30.98 -15.05 -36.98
C GLU A 296 32.40 -14.73 -36.43
N PRO A 297 33.26 -14.11 -37.25
CA PRO A 297 34.63 -13.82 -36.86
C PRO A 297 34.72 -12.63 -35.89
N SER A 298 35.34 -12.90 -34.74
CA SER A 298 35.72 -11.94 -33.70
C SER A 298 36.41 -10.69 -34.27
N ARG A 299 35.70 -9.56 -34.25
CA ARG A 299 36.29 -8.22 -34.44
C ARG A 299 36.56 -7.58 -33.07
N LYS A 300 37.84 -7.48 -32.73
CA LYS A 300 38.34 -6.66 -31.61
C LYS A 300 38.00 -5.19 -31.88
N SER A 301 37.10 -4.62 -31.09
CA SER A 301 36.81 -3.18 -31.08
C SER A 301 37.71 -2.49 -30.04
N PRO A 302 38.28 -1.31 -30.32
CA PRO A 302 39.16 -0.61 -29.39
C PRO A 302 38.37 0.03 -28.24
N ASP A 303 39.03 0.01 -27.09
CA ASP A 303 38.67 0.49 -25.76
C ASP A 303 38.03 1.90 -25.75
N ARG A 304 36.70 1.96 -25.91
CA ARG A 304 35.89 3.19 -25.77
C ARG A 304 35.48 3.48 -24.32
N ASP A 305 35.61 2.50 -23.44
CA ASP A 305 35.15 2.61 -22.05
C ASP A 305 36.12 3.42 -21.18
N ALA A 306 37.43 3.38 -21.50
CA ALA A 306 38.43 4.21 -20.83
C ALA A 306 38.19 5.73 -21.02
N VAL A 307 37.65 6.15 -22.17
CA VAL A 307 37.43 7.57 -22.47
C VAL A 307 36.17 8.11 -21.79
N LYS A 308 35.12 7.30 -21.63
CA LYS A 308 33.89 7.71 -20.92
C LYS A 308 34.12 7.85 -19.41
N LYS A 309 34.95 7.00 -18.80
CA LYS A 309 35.23 7.04 -17.36
C LYS A 309 35.95 8.33 -16.93
N GLY A 310 36.97 8.76 -17.67
CA GLY A 310 37.69 10.01 -17.36
C GLY A 310 36.78 11.24 -17.42
N LYS A 311 35.89 11.31 -18.41
CA LYS A 311 34.98 12.46 -18.60
C LYS A 311 33.90 12.56 -17.51
N MET A 312 33.58 11.46 -16.83
CA MET A 312 32.64 11.44 -15.70
C MET A 312 33.30 11.82 -14.38
N GLU A 313 34.56 11.41 -14.17
CA GLU A 313 35.36 11.80 -13.01
C GLU A 313 35.63 13.32 -12.98
N ASP A 314 35.92 13.92 -14.15
CA ASP A 314 36.10 15.38 -14.27
C ASP A 314 34.84 16.17 -13.87
N LYS A 315 33.66 15.75 -14.32
CA LYS A 315 32.37 16.39 -13.96
C LYS A 315 32.02 16.24 -12.48
N LEU A 316 32.34 15.10 -11.87
CA LEU A 316 32.15 14.87 -10.44
C LEU A 316 33.07 15.76 -9.59
N GLN A 317 34.26 16.05 -10.08
CA GLN A 317 35.21 16.91 -9.40
C GLN A 317 34.81 18.39 -9.48
N GLU A 318 34.25 18.82 -10.62
CA GLU A 318 33.66 20.16 -10.80
C GLU A 318 32.48 20.40 -9.84
N LEU A 319 31.53 19.47 -9.75
CA LEU A 319 30.39 19.56 -8.82
C LEU A 319 30.82 19.60 -7.34
N ARG A 320 31.88 18.88 -6.97
CA ARG A 320 32.43 18.93 -5.61
C ARG A 320 33.03 20.30 -5.26
N GLN A 321 33.69 20.95 -6.21
CA GLN A 321 34.23 22.30 -6.02
C GLN A 321 33.12 23.33 -5.90
N GLU A 322 32.07 23.21 -6.71
CA GLU A 322 30.92 24.12 -6.66
C GLU A 322 30.18 24.01 -5.32
N LEU A 323 29.92 22.80 -4.83
CA LEU A 323 29.31 22.56 -3.51
C LEU A 323 30.16 23.09 -2.35
N GLN A 324 31.50 23.00 -2.43
CA GLN A 324 32.38 23.56 -1.40
C GLN A 324 32.38 25.10 -1.39
N SER A 325 32.10 25.75 -2.53
CA SER A 325 32.03 27.21 -2.61
C SER A 325 30.76 27.80 -2.00
N VAL A 326 29.66 27.03 -1.94
CA VAL A 326 28.34 27.50 -1.45
C VAL A 326 28.20 27.38 0.08
N VAL A 327 29.01 26.57 0.74
CA VAL A 327 28.86 26.27 2.18
C VAL A 327 29.57 27.27 3.11
N TYR A 328 30.30 28.26 2.58
CA TYR A 328 30.95 29.28 3.41
C TYR A 328 30.12 30.57 3.52
N VAL A 329 29.09 30.56 4.37
CA VAL A 329 28.52 31.80 4.94
C VAL A 329 29.17 31.98 6.32
N PRO A 330 30.12 32.92 6.49
CA PRO A 330 30.62 33.22 7.81
C PRO A 330 29.52 33.90 8.63
N ASN A 331 29.17 33.30 9.76
CA ASN A 331 28.31 33.94 10.76
C ASN A 331 28.98 35.26 11.20
N GLN A 332 28.34 36.39 10.88
CA GLN A 332 28.58 37.68 11.51
C GLN A 332 27.42 38.03 12.43
#